data_AF-A0A7X9SWH6-F1
#
_entry.id   AF-A0A7X9SWH6-F1
#
_cell.length_a   1.000
_cell.length_b   1.000
_cell.length_c   1.000
_cell.angle_alpha   90.00
_cell.angle_beta   90.00
_cell.angle_gamma   90.00
#
_symmetry.space_group_name_H-M   'P 1'
#
loop_
_entity.id
_entity.type
_entity.pdbx_description
1 polymer ?
#
loop_
_entity_poly.entity_id
_entity_poly.type
_entity_poly.pdbx_seq_one_letter_code
_entity_poly.pdbx_strand_id
1 'polypeptide(L)'
;MIYSFEIAQTFVRPEANGEPFDEFLDRVIDEAEKIDLELDYGANLEDLRATWHITVDAEGHLEALISATTALRTALHAAHCATPNWVTQEELESVSPVNGDELTAA
;
A
#
# COMPACT_ATOMS: atom_id res chain seq x y z
N MET A 1 17.00 -6.18 -11.19
CA MET A 1 17.63 -5.21 -10.26
C MET A 1 16.68 -5.06 -9.09
N ILE A 2 17.20 -5.04 -7.86
CA ILE A 2 16.36 -4.91 -6.67
C ILE A 2 16.02 -3.43 -6.45
N TYR A 3 14.74 -3.14 -6.27
CA TYR A 3 14.22 -1.83 -5.92
C TYR A 3 13.41 -1.93 -4.63
N SER A 4 13.51 -0.89 -3.80
CA SER A 4 12.72 -0.78 -2.57
C SER A 4 11.90 0.50 -2.58
N PHE A 5 10.66 0.42 -2.10
CA PHE A 5 9.71 1.53 -2.05
C PHE A 5 9.09 1.67 -0.67
N GLU A 6 8.88 2.92 -0.26
CA GLU A 6 8.08 3.26 0.93
C GLU A 6 6.73 3.83 0.47
N ILE A 7 5.63 3.23 0.94
CA ILE A 7 4.27 3.65 0.60
C ILE A 7 3.49 3.91 1.88
N ALA A 8 3.18 5.16 2.16
CA ALA A 8 2.35 5.55 3.30
C ALA A 8 0.86 5.57 2.94
N GLN A 9 0.02 4.96 3.78
CA GLN A 9 -1.43 4.93 3.65
C GLN A 9 -2.11 5.22 4.99
N THR A 10 -3.23 5.94 4.93
CA THR A 10 -4.10 6.18 6.08
C THR A 10 -5.41 5.42 5.86
N PHE A 11 -5.88 4.76 6.90
CA PHE A 11 -7.08 3.93 6.88
C PHE A 11 -8.20 4.58 7.69
N VAL A 12 -9.43 4.26 7.32
CA VAL A 12 -10.63 4.68 8.07
C VAL A 12 -11.21 3.46 8.75
N ARG A 13 -11.44 3.56 10.07
CA ARG A 13 -12.10 2.49 10.81
C ARG A 13 -13.59 2.45 10.43
N PRO A 14 -14.12 1.31 10.00
CA PRO A 14 -15.49 1.20 9.51
C PRO A 14 -16.58 1.26 10.58
N GLU A 15 -16.36 0.69 11.77
CA GLU A 15 -17.32 0.66 12.88
C GLU A 15 -16.61 0.54 14.24
N ALA A 16 -17.30 0.93 15.32
CA ALA A 16 -16.76 0.95 16.69
C ALA A 16 -16.38 -0.45 17.24
N ASN A 17 -16.91 -1.53 16.66
CA ASN A 17 -16.60 -2.92 17.01
C ASN A 17 -15.79 -3.64 15.91
N GLY A 18 -15.16 -2.87 15.01
CA GLY A 18 -14.27 -3.44 13.99
C GLY A 18 -13.06 -4.13 14.61
N GLU A 19 -12.49 -5.04 13.84
CA GLU A 19 -11.20 -5.66 14.08
C GLU A 19 -10.11 -4.63 14.49
N PRO A 20 -9.22 -4.97 15.44
CA PRO A 20 -8.04 -4.17 15.75
C PRO A 20 -7.18 -3.89 14.51
N PHE A 21 -6.64 -2.68 14.40
CA PHE A 21 -5.92 -2.28 13.19
C PHE A 21 -4.63 -3.07 12.98
N ASP A 22 -3.95 -3.45 14.06
CA ASP A 22 -2.79 -4.35 14.06
C ASP A 22 -3.12 -5.75 13.55
N GLU A 23 -4.25 -6.35 13.98
CA GLU A 23 -4.69 -7.65 13.46
C GLU A 23 -4.94 -7.61 11.94
N PHE A 24 -5.44 -6.49 11.43
CA PHE A 24 -5.57 -6.29 9.99
C PHE A 24 -4.20 -6.20 9.30
N LEU A 25 -3.25 -5.44 9.85
CA LEU A 25 -1.92 -5.28 9.25
C LEU A 25 -1.17 -6.61 9.21
N ASP A 26 -1.29 -7.42 10.27
CA ASP A 26 -0.71 -8.77 10.32
C ASP A 26 -1.32 -9.66 9.23
N ARG A 27 -2.64 -9.57 9.00
CA ARG A 27 -3.28 -10.27 7.88
C ARG A 27 -2.75 -9.81 6.53
N VAL A 28 -2.48 -8.52 6.34
CA VAL A 28 -1.90 -8.01 5.08
C VAL A 28 -0.53 -8.66 4.83
N ILE A 29 0.29 -8.84 5.87
CA ILE A 29 1.57 -9.53 5.76
C ILE A 29 1.38 -11.01 5.44
N ASP A 30 0.45 -11.70 6.11
CA ASP A 30 0.13 -13.09 5.81
C ASP A 30 -0.31 -13.29 4.35
N GLU A 31 -1.08 -12.35 3.78
CA GLU A 31 -1.48 -12.41 2.37
C GLU A 31 -0.35 -12.02 1.41
N ALA A 32 0.56 -11.12 1.82
CA ALA A 32 1.74 -10.77 1.05
C ALA A 32 2.72 -11.95 0.93
N GLU A 33 2.94 -12.69 2.02
CA GLU A 33 3.78 -13.90 2.01
C GLU A 33 3.25 -14.95 1.03
N LYS A 34 1.92 -15.10 0.90
CA LYS A 34 1.31 -16.06 -0.04
C LYS A 34 1.59 -15.75 -1.50
N ILE A 35 1.89 -14.50 -1.82
CA ILE A 35 2.25 -14.05 -3.18
C ILE A 35 3.75 -13.79 -3.33
N ASP A 36 4.58 -14.25 -2.38
CA ASP A 36 6.05 -14.09 -2.36
C ASP A 36 6.48 -12.61 -2.42
N LEU A 37 5.66 -11.72 -1.85
CA LEU A 37 5.97 -10.30 -1.75
C LEU A 37 6.78 -10.04 -0.49
N GLU A 38 8.02 -9.57 -0.65
CA GLU A 38 8.82 -9.04 0.46
C GLU A 38 8.24 -7.69 0.91
N LEU A 39 7.40 -7.76 1.95
CA LEU A 39 6.65 -6.65 2.52
C LEU A 39 6.94 -6.55 4.02
N ASP A 40 7.27 -5.34 4.49
CA ASP A 40 7.33 -4.99 5.90
C ASP A 40 6.52 -3.70 6.14
N TYR A 41 6.18 -3.38 7.38
CA TYR A 41 5.42 -2.18 7.71
C TYR A 41 5.85 -1.52 9.02
N GLY A 42 5.80 -0.20 9.03
CA GLY A 42 5.70 0.60 10.26
C GLY A 42 4.29 1.17 10.39
N ALA A 43 3.71 1.19 11.59
CA ALA A 43 2.36 1.71 11.80
C ALA A 43 2.24 2.65 13.00
N ASN A 44 1.35 3.64 12.86
CA ASN A 44 0.77 4.39 13.97
C ASN A 44 -0.68 3.95 14.14
N LEU A 45 -0.96 3.23 15.23
CA LEU A 45 -2.28 2.67 15.51
C LEU A 45 -3.30 3.74 15.92
N GLU A 46 -2.86 4.85 16.53
CA GLU A 46 -3.75 5.95 16.92
C GLU A 46 -4.28 6.70 15.69
N ASP A 47 -3.39 6.92 14.71
CA ASP A 47 -3.71 7.63 13.46
C ASP A 47 -4.21 6.71 12.34
N LEU A 48 -4.30 5.39 12.59
CA LEU A 48 -4.61 4.37 11.59
C LEU A 48 -3.76 4.51 10.32
N ARG A 49 -2.46 4.75 10.50
CA ARG A 49 -1.53 5.00 9.40
C ARG A 49 -0.52 3.87 9.32
N ALA A 50 -0.33 3.31 8.14
CA ALA A 50 0.74 2.34 7.86
C ALA A 50 1.71 2.90 6.81
N THR A 51 2.98 2.56 6.95
CA THR A 51 4.04 2.81 5.97
C THR A 51 4.62 1.47 5.57
N TRP A 52 4.33 1.05 4.35
CA TRP A 52 4.74 -0.20 3.76
C TRP A 52 6.13 -0.05 3.15
N HIS A 53 7.02 -1.00 3.44
CA HIS A 53 8.33 -1.14 2.81
C HIS A 53 8.28 -2.36 1.91
N ILE A 54 8.44 -2.15 0.61
CA ILE A 54 8.28 -3.20 -0.40
C ILE A 54 9.56 -3.35 -1.19
N THR A 55 10.06 -4.57 -1.28
CA THR A 55 11.23 -4.91 -2.10
C THR A 55 10.81 -5.79 -3.27
N VAL A 56 11.21 -5.44 -4.49
CA VAL A 56 10.89 -6.19 -5.72
C VAL A 56 12.09 -6.26 -6.66
N ASP A 57 12.18 -7.36 -7.41
CA ASP A 57 13.12 -7.47 -8.54
C ASP A 57 12.42 -7.10 -9.85
N ALA A 58 13.01 -6.17 -10.61
CA ALA A 58 12.51 -5.76 -11.93
C ALA A 58 13.64 -5.28 -12.85
N GLU A 59 13.35 -5.14 -14.14
CA GLU A 59 14.33 -4.65 -15.13
C GLU A 59 14.46 -3.12 -15.10
N GLY A 60 13.42 -2.40 -14.68
CA GLY A 60 13.40 -0.94 -14.63
C GLY A 60 12.60 -0.36 -13.46
N HIS A 61 12.91 0.87 -13.08
CA HIS A 61 12.30 1.54 -11.92
C HIS A 61 10.78 1.70 -12.03
N LEU A 62 10.27 2.06 -13.22
CA LEU A 62 8.82 2.20 -13.44
C LEU A 62 8.08 0.85 -13.33
N GLU A 63 8.67 -0.20 -13.91
CA GLU A 63 8.14 -1.57 -13.78
C GLU A 63 8.15 -2.03 -12.33
N ALA A 64 9.23 -1.75 -11.60
CA ALA A 64 9.35 -2.05 -10.17
C ALA A 64 8.25 -1.36 -9.36
N LEU A 65 7.99 -0.07 -9.61
CA LEU A 65 6.94 0.67 -8.92
C LEU A 65 5.54 0.11 -9.22
N ILE A 66 5.26 -0.22 -10.49
CA ILE A 66 3.99 -0.85 -10.90
C ILE A 66 3.83 -2.21 -10.21
N SER A 67 4.89 -3.02 -10.19
CA SER A 67 4.91 -4.32 -9.54
C SER A 67 4.63 -4.20 -8.04
N ALA A 68 5.37 -3.34 -7.33
CA ALA A 68 5.24 -3.13 -5.89
C ALA A 68 3.82 -2.65 -5.50
N THR A 69 3.29 -1.65 -6.21
CA THR A 69 1.94 -1.10 -5.93
C THR A 69 0.83 -2.10 -6.27
N THR A 70 1.00 -2.89 -7.33
CA THR A 70 0.03 -3.94 -7.72
C THR A 70 0.02 -5.09 -6.72
N ALA A 71 1.19 -5.52 -6.27
CA ALA A 71 1.33 -6.58 -5.29
C ALA A 71 0.76 -6.15 -3.92
N LEU A 72 1.08 -4.93 -3.45
CA LEU A 72 0.49 -4.36 -2.24
C LEU A 72 -1.03 -4.32 -2.31
N ARG A 73 -1.59 -3.84 -3.43
CA ARG A 73 -3.05 -3.81 -3.63
C ARG A 73 -3.66 -5.20 -3.58
N THR A 74 -2.99 -6.21 -4.13
CA THR A 74 -3.44 -7.61 -4.08
C THR A 74 -3.48 -8.12 -2.64
N ALA A 75 -2.42 -7.88 -1.86
CA ALA A 75 -2.34 -8.28 -0.46
C ALA A 75 -3.43 -7.59 0.38
N LEU A 76 -3.59 -6.27 0.26
CA LEU A 76 -4.65 -5.51 0.93
C LEU A 76 -6.05 -6.03 0.60
N HIS A 77 -6.30 -6.33 -0.67
CA HIS A 77 -7.59 -6.87 -1.10
C HIS A 77 -7.85 -8.27 -0.53
N ALA A 78 -6.86 -9.15 -0.55
CA ALA A 78 -6.94 -10.48 0.05
C ALA A 78 -7.13 -10.42 1.57
N ALA A 79 -6.56 -9.41 2.23
CA ALA A 79 -6.73 -9.13 3.65
C ALA A 79 -8.08 -8.48 4.00
N HIS A 80 -9.04 -8.52 3.07
CA HIS A 80 -10.41 -8.02 3.23
C HIS A 80 -10.55 -6.50 3.35
N CYS A 81 -9.54 -5.72 2.94
CA CYS A 81 -9.61 -4.25 2.87
C CYS A 81 -10.75 -3.73 1.96
N ALA A 82 -11.39 -4.59 1.14
CA ALA A 82 -12.47 -4.26 0.21
C ALA A 82 -13.80 -5.02 0.43
N THR A 83 -13.93 -5.81 1.50
CA THR A 83 -15.18 -6.50 1.88
C THR A 83 -15.98 -5.65 2.88
N PRO A 84 -17.31 -5.85 3.05
CA PRO A 84 -18.34 -4.79 3.18
C PRO A 84 -18.21 -3.80 4.33
N ASN A 85 -17.27 -4.04 5.25
CA ASN A 85 -16.97 -3.15 6.34
C ASN A 85 -15.60 -2.51 6.18
N TRP A 86 -14.92 -2.41 5.04
CA TRP A 86 -13.71 -1.58 4.94
C TRP A 86 -13.90 -0.68 3.73
N VAL A 87 -14.07 0.62 3.97
CA VAL A 87 -14.40 1.57 2.91
C VAL A 87 -13.16 1.76 2.04
N THR A 88 -13.17 1.14 0.86
CA THR A 88 -12.22 1.47 -0.20
C THR A 88 -12.49 2.90 -0.67
N GLN A 89 -11.42 3.61 -0.97
CA GLN A 89 -11.35 4.98 -1.48
C GLN A 89 -12.19 5.21 -2.76
N GLU A 90 -13.51 5.31 -2.66
CA GLU A 90 -14.33 6.08 -3.63
C GLU A 90 -14.05 7.60 -3.51
N GLU A 91 -13.18 8.02 -2.59
CA GLU A 91 -12.69 9.41 -2.41
C GLU A 91 -11.28 9.63 -3.00
N LEU A 92 -11.00 9.14 -4.21
CA LEU A 92 -9.88 9.62 -5.03
C LEU A 92 -10.26 10.99 -5.66
N GLU A 93 -10.71 11.94 -4.86
CA GLU A 93 -10.86 13.33 -5.31
C GLU A 93 -9.47 13.98 -5.35
N SER A 94 -8.89 13.98 -6.56
CA SER A 94 -7.66 14.67 -6.97
C SER A 94 -6.34 13.95 -6.67
N VAL A 95 -5.87 13.18 -7.66
CA VAL A 95 -4.43 13.00 -7.89
C VAL A 95 -3.97 14.19 -8.73
N SER A 96 -3.38 15.20 -8.09
CA SER A 96 -2.64 16.24 -8.82
C SER A 96 -1.19 15.77 -9.00
N PRO A 97 -0.68 15.64 -10.25
CA PRO A 97 0.73 15.39 -10.46
C PRO A 97 1.53 16.57 -9.89
N VAL A 98 2.53 16.29 -9.07
CA VAL A 98 3.54 17.29 -8.73
C VAL A 98 4.27 17.60 -10.03
N ASN A 99 4.16 18.86 -10.48
CA ASN A 99 4.81 19.36 -11.69
C ASN A 99 6.27 18.89 -11.73
N GLY A 100 6.57 17.99 -12.67
CA GLY A 100 7.93 17.70 -13.08
C GLY A 100 8.46 18.87 -13.86
N ASP A 101 8.84 19.95 -13.17
CA ASP A 101 9.71 20.96 -13.74
C ASP A 101 11.13 20.44 -13.60
N GLU A 102 11.67 19.95 -14.72
CA GLU A 102 13.07 19.98 -15.15
C GLU A 102 13.37 18.79 -16.09
N LEU A 103 12.69 18.75 -17.24
CA LEU A 103 13.29 18.22 -18.47
C LEU A 103 13.63 19.43 -19.35
N THR A 104 14.90 19.83 -19.26
CA THR A 104 15.58 20.82 -20.08
C THR A 104 15.19 20.71 -21.55
N ALA A 105 14.54 21.75 -22.09
CA ALA A 105 14.49 21.97 -23.53
C ALA A 105 15.80 22.63 -23.96
N ALA A 106 16.49 21.98 -24.89
CA ALA A 106 17.60 22.54 -25.67
C ALA A 106 17.10 23.61 -26.66
#